data_AF-M6ZHK1-F1
#
_entry.id   AF-M6ZHK1-F1
#
_cell.length_a   1.000
_cell.length_b   1.000
_cell.length_c   1.000
_cell.angle_alpha   90.00
_cell.angle_beta   90.00
_cell.angle_gamma   90.00
#
_symmetry.space_group_name_H-M   'P 1'
#
loop_
_entity.id
_entity.type
_entity.pdbx_description
1 polymer ?
#
loop_
_entity_poly.entity_id
_entity_poly.type
_entity_poly.pdbx_seq_one_letter_code
_entity_poly.pdbx_strand_id
1 'polypeptide(L)'
;MISVCIFNETIDMNEPRKENKISLEEIKNCIRVLEILTINPQLLTSLPEKERIALMIVAGKISRPDRNEIRIRNKTIKHSRRKEIVIQERQARAATGIRLARTTPVFKAPLQISDQTDIWKNENAPKLSSPRNCYVCKKEYTRLHFFTILCVRNVGS
;
A
#
# COMPACT_ATOMS: atom_id res chain seq x y z
N MET A 1 49.66 -9.86 -1.67
CA MET A 1 49.05 -8.65 -1.07
C MET A 1 48.15 -8.02 -2.12
N ILE A 2 46.86 -8.35 -2.06
CA ILE A 2 45.88 -7.93 -3.06
C ILE A 2 45.48 -6.49 -2.73
N SER A 3 45.95 -5.55 -3.56
CA SER A 3 45.53 -4.16 -3.54
C SER A 3 44.05 -4.10 -3.93
N VAL A 4 43.22 -3.70 -2.98
CA VAL A 4 41.78 -3.53 -3.13
C VAL A 4 41.54 -2.28 -3.99
N CYS A 5 41.43 -2.44 -5.30
CA CYS A 5 40.89 -1.39 -6.17
C CYS A 5 39.37 -1.45 -6.08
N ILE A 6 38.86 -0.71 -5.10
CA ILE A 6 37.46 -0.34 -4.91
C ILE A 6 37.01 0.43 -6.17
N PHE A 7 36.26 -0.21 -7.06
CA PHE A 7 35.45 0.50 -8.06
C PHE A 7 34.25 1.13 -7.34
N ASN A 8 34.51 2.21 -6.61
CA ASN A 8 33.52 3.18 -6.18
C ASN A 8 33.37 4.17 -7.35
N GLU A 9 32.53 3.84 -8.33
CA GLU A 9 31.87 4.89 -9.10
C GLU A 9 30.76 5.45 -8.21
N THR A 10 31.05 6.65 -7.70
CA THR A 10 30.18 7.48 -6.90
C THR A 10 28.83 7.67 -7.58
N ILE A 11 27.78 7.07 -7.00
CA ILE A 11 26.41 7.53 -7.23
C ILE A 11 26.37 8.94 -6.62
N ASP A 12 26.37 9.95 -7.49
CA ASP A 12 26.15 11.34 -7.12
C ASP A 12 24.79 11.45 -6.40
N MET A 13 24.82 11.82 -5.13
CA MET A 13 23.66 11.87 -4.25
C MET A 13 22.87 13.18 -4.38
N ASN A 14 23.11 14.00 -5.42
CA ASN A 14 22.52 15.32 -5.55
C ASN A 14 21.67 15.56 -6.82
N GLU A 15 21.10 14.51 -7.41
CA GLU A 15 20.06 14.67 -8.42
C GLU A 15 18.67 14.56 -7.75
N PRO A 16 17.71 15.48 -8.00
CA PRO A 16 16.38 15.36 -7.42
C PRO A 16 15.82 13.99 -7.81
N ARG A 17 15.41 13.19 -6.82
CA ARG A 17 14.79 11.88 -7.03
C ARG A 17 13.53 12.11 -7.86
N LYS A 18 13.67 12.08 -9.18
CA LYS A 18 12.58 12.06 -10.14
C LYS A 18 11.69 10.93 -9.66
N GLU A 19 10.40 11.23 -9.41
CA GLU A 19 9.43 10.18 -9.20
C GLU A 19 9.45 9.30 -10.44
N ASN A 20 10.21 8.20 -10.40
CA ASN A 20 10.35 7.26 -11.49
C ASN A 20 9.05 6.46 -11.60
N LYS A 21 8.00 7.11 -12.11
CA LYS A 21 6.77 6.45 -12.51
C LYS A 21 7.08 5.71 -13.81
N ILE A 22 7.27 4.40 -13.68
CA ILE A 22 7.41 3.50 -14.83
C ILE A 22 6.01 3.28 -15.40
N SER A 23 5.85 3.48 -16.70
CA SER A 23 4.58 3.23 -17.37
C SER A 23 4.35 1.73 -17.60
N LEU A 24 3.08 1.31 -17.72
CA LEU A 24 2.77 -0.08 -18.05
C LEU A 24 3.30 -0.48 -19.43
N GLU A 25 3.41 0.48 -20.36
CA GLU A 25 3.96 0.27 -21.71
C GLU A 25 5.46 0.00 -21.66
N GLU A 26 6.21 0.72 -20.83
CA GLU A 26 7.64 0.48 -20.60
C GLU A 26 7.89 -0.92 -20.02
N ILE A 27 7.07 -1.37 -19.07
CA ILE A 27 7.17 -2.72 -18.51
C ILE A 27 6.92 -3.78 -19.59
N LYS A 28 5.87 -3.60 -20.41
CA LYS A 28 5.58 -4.52 -21.52
C LYS A 28 6.72 -4.59 -22.53
N ASN A 29 7.30 -3.45 -22.89
CA ASN A 29 8.46 -3.39 -23.77
C ASN A 29 9.69 -4.08 -23.16
N CYS A 30 9.95 -3.88 -21.87
CA CYS A 30 11.03 -4.55 -21.16
C CYS A 30 10.86 -6.07 -21.16
N ILE A 31 9.66 -6.57 -20.85
CA ILE A 31 9.35 -8.01 -20.88
C ILE A 31 9.59 -8.57 -22.29
N ARG A 32 9.07 -7.92 -23.33
CA ARG A 32 9.26 -8.34 -24.73
C ARG A 32 10.75 -8.44 -25.11
N VAL A 33 11.56 -7.47 -24.69
CA VAL A 33 13.02 -7.49 -24.96
C VAL A 33 13.68 -8.65 -24.23
N LEU A 34 13.37 -8.85 -22.94
CA LEU A 34 13.92 -9.97 -22.17
C LEU A 34 13.54 -11.32 -22.79
N GLU A 35 12.29 -11.50 -23.22
CA GLU A 35 11.84 -12.72 -23.91
C GLU A 35 12.63 -12.98 -25.20
N ILE A 36 12.82 -11.97 -26.05
CA ILE A 36 13.62 -12.08 -27.29
C ILE A 36 15.07 -12.49 -26.95
N LEU A 37 15.67 -11.89 -25.93
CA LEU A 37 17.03 -12.23 -25.48
C LEU A 37 17.13 -13.66 -24.91
N THR A 38 16.05 -14.17 -24.30
CA THR A 38 16.02 -15.57 -23.84
C THR A 38 15.86 -16.59 -24.97
N ILE A 39 15.14 -16.23 -26.04
CA ILE A 39 14.92 -17.12 -27.20
C ILE A 39 16.15 -17.13 -28.12
N ASN A 40 16.86 -16.00 -28.25
CA ASN A 40 17.99 -15.82 -29.17
C ASN A 40 19.30 -15.49 -28.41
N PRO A 41 20.06 -16.48 -27.94
CA PRO A 41 21.30 -16.28 -27.17
C PRO A 41 22.36 -15.44 -27.89
N GLN A 42 22.42 -15.49 -29.23
CA GLN A 42 23.35 -14.71 -30.04
C GLN A 42 23.19 -13.20 -29.83
N LEU A 43 21.95 -12.71 -29.65
CA LEU A 43 21.68 -11.29 -29.40
C LEU A 43 22.24 -10.86 -28.05
N LEU A 44 22.20 -11.74 -27.05
CA LEU A 44 22.77 -11.47 -25.73
C LEU A 44 24.30 -11.44 -25.77
N THR A 45 24.93 -12.32 -26.55
CA THR A 45 26.39 -12.37 -26.68
C THR A 45 26.95 -11.27 -27.58
N SER A 46 26.15 -10.71 -28.49
CA SER A 46 26.53 -9.57 -29.33
C SER A 46 26.48 -8.22 -28.62
N LEU A 47 25.85 -8.14 -27.43
CA LEU A 47 25.87 -6.92 -26.62
C LEU A 47 27.31 -6.61 -26.17
N PRO A 48 27.67 -5.32 -26.07
CA PRO A 48 28.94 -4.96 -25.49
C PRO A 48 29.00 -5.44 -24.02
N GLU A 49 30.22 -5.78 -23.59
CA GLU A 49 30.43 -6.55 -22.38
C GLU A 49 29.88 -5.86 -21.12
N LYS A 50 30.06 -4.53 -21.04
CA LYS A 50 29.59 -3.70 -19.92
C LYS A 50 28.08 -3.78 -19.76
N GLU A 51 27.34 -3.63 -20.86
CA GLU A 51 25.88 -3.64 -20.91
C GLU A 51 25.34 -5.04 -20.61
N ARG A 52 25.97 -6.09 -21.17
CA ARG A 52 25.59 -7.48 -20.90
C ARG A 52 25.74 -7.81 -19.42
N ILE A 53 26.86 -7.46 -18.81
CA ILE A 53 27.12 -7.68 -17.37
C ILE A 53 26.10 -6.90 -16.54
N ALA A 54 25.89 -5.62 -16.84
CA ALA A 54 24.93 -4.78 -16.11
C ALA A 54 23.51 -5.37 -16.18
N LEU A 55 23.06 -5.77 -17.37
CA LEU A 55 21.76 -6.41 -17.58
C LEU A 55 21.62 -7.68 -16.74
N MET A 56 22.62 -8.57 -16.77
CA MET A 56 22.60 -9.81 -16.00
C MET A 56 22.59 -9.56 -14.48
N ILE A 57 23.37 -8.59 -13.99
CA ILE A 57 23.39 -8.24 -12.56
C ILE A 57 22.03 -7.71 -12.12
N VAL A 58 21.45 -6.77 -12.87
CA VAL A 58 20.16 -6.15 -12.50
C VAL A 58 19.01 -7.15 -12.61
N ALA A 59 18.92 -7.89 -13.71
CA ALA A 59 17.92 -8.95 -13.87
C ALA A 59 18.07 -10.04 -12.80
N GLY A 60 19.31 -10.39 -12.47
CA GLY A 60 19.66 -11.33 -11.40
C GLY A 60 19.18 -10.86 -10.03
N LYS A 61 19.43 -9.61 -9.63
CA LYS A 61 18.94 -9.04 -8.36
C LYS A 61 17.41 -8.98 -8.29
N ILE A 62 16.75 -8.71 -9.42
CA ILE A 62 15.28 -8.69 -9.48
C ILE A 62 14.72 -10.11 -9.29
N SER A 63 15.27 -11.09 -10.03
CA SER A 63 14.83 -12.49 -10.04
C SER A 63 15.21 -13.25 -8.76
N ARG A 64 16.44 -13.06 -8.28
CA ARG A 64 17.03 -13.74 -7.11
C ARG A 64 17.58 -12.70 -6.12
N PRO A 65 16.70 -11.99 -5.40
CA PRO A 65 17.11 -11.03 -4.37
C PRO A 65 17.82 -11.70 -3.20
N ASP A 66 18.73 -10.96 -2.56
CA ASP A 66 19.35 -11.41 -1.31
C ASP A 66 18.39 -11.36 -0.11
N ARG A 67 18.82 -11.89 1.03
CA ARG A 67 18.01 -11.94 2.27
C ARG A 67 17.57 -10.56 2.77
N ASN A 68 18.43 -9.55 2.67
CA ASN A 68 18.11 -8.18 3.09
C ASN A 68 17.11 -7.53 2.12
N GLU A 69 17.28 -7.74 0.81
CA GLU A 69 16.34 -7.27 -0.21
C GLU A 69 14.97 -7.92 -0.04
N ILE A 70 14.90 -9.24 0.16
CA ILE A 70 13.64 -9.96 0.44
C ILE A 70 12.94 -9.37 1.67
N ARG A 71 13.71 -9.13 2.75
CA ARG A 71 13.17 -8.51 3.98
C ARG A 71 12.59 -7.13 3.70
N ILE A 72 13.28 -6.29 2.93
CA ILE A 72 12.82 -4.96 2.54
C ILE A 72 11.55 -5.06 1.69
N ARG A 73 11.53 -5.90 0.63
CA ARG A 73 10.36 -6.12 -0.23
C ARG A 73 9.13 -6.54 0.59
N ASN A 74 9.27 -7.52 1.48
CA ASN A 74 8.19 -7.99 2.34
C ASN A 74 7.70 -6.93 3.32
N LYS A 75 8.62 -6.16 3.91
CA LYS A 75 8.26 -5.04 4.79
C LYS A 75 7.48 -3.97 4.02
N THR A 76 7.90 -3.63 2.81
CA THR A 76 7.22 -2.66 1.95
C THR A 76 5.82 -3.14 1.59
N ILE A 77 5.64 -4.39 1.16
CA ILE A 77 4.32 -4.98 0.85
C ILE A 77 3.42 -4.98 2.09
N LYS A 78 3.94 -5.39 3.25
CA LYS A 78 3.16 -5.38 4.50
C LYS A 78 2.74 -3.95 4.87
N HIS A 79 3.63 -2.98 4.65
CA HIS A 79 3.36 -1.59 4.95
C HIS A 79 2.32 -0.97 4.00
N SER A 80 2.39 -1.25 2.69
CA SER A 80 1.38 -0.76 1.72
C SER A 80 0.00 -1.33 2.03
N ARG A 81 -0.12 -2.65 2.24
CA ARG A 81 -1.38 -3.29 2.64
C ARG A 81 -1.96 -2.70 3.93
N ARG A 82 -1.10 -2.47 4.93
CA ARG A 82 -1.54 -1.85 6.19
C ARG A 82 -2.01 -0.41 5.97
N LYS A 83 -1.34 0.37 5.11
CA LYS A 83 -1.75 1.73 4.76
C LYS A 83 -3.13 1.73 4.09
N GLU A 84 -3.37 0.84 3.13
CA GLU A 84 -4.67 0.70 2.45
C GLU A 84 -5.79 0.40 3.46
N ILE A 85 -5.59 -0.57 4.36
CA ILE A 85 -6.54 -0.89 5.42
C ILE A 85 -6.81 0.33 6.31
N VAL A 86 -5.77 1.05 6.74
CA VAL A 86 -5.92 2.23 7.60
C VAL A 86 -6.70 3.35 6.89
N ILE A 87 -6.48 3.54 5.59
CA ILE A 87 -7.21 4.52 4.77
C ILE A 87 -8.69 4.12 4.69
N GLN A 88 -8.99 2.87 4.35
CA GLN A 88 -10.36 2.35 4.27
C GLN A 88 -11.08 2.48 5.63
N GLU A 89 -10.45 2.08 6.73
CA GLU A 89 -11.02 2.21 8.08
C GLU A 89 -11.18 3.68 8.52
N ARG A 90 -10.32 4.58 8.05
CA ARG A 90 -10.46 6.02 8.31
C ARG A 90 -11.67 6.57 7.56
N GLN A 91 -11.85 6.20 6.29
CA GLN A 91 -13.00 6.60 5.47
C GLN A 91 -14.32 6.06 6.05
N ALA A 92 -14.38 4.77 6.38
CA ALA A 92 -15.56 4.14 6.99
C ALA A 92 -15.98 4.83 8.29
N ARG A 93 -15.01 5.21 9.14
CA ARG A 93 -15.30 5.98 10.36
C ARG A 93 -15.74 7.41 10.05
N ALA A 94 -15.09 8.10 9.10
CA ALA A 94 -15.46 9.46 8.73
C ALA A 94 -16.91 9.57 8.25
N ALA A 95 -17.44 8.51 7.64
CA ALA A 95 -18.84 8.40 7.23
C ALA A 95 -19.85 8.21 8.37
N THR A 96 -19.42 7.97 9.62
CA THR A 96 -20.36 7.85 10.76
C THR A 96 -21.05 9.18 11.05
N GLY A 97 -22.31 9.13 11.51
CA GLY A 97 -23.22 10.28 11.56
C GLY A 97 -22.65 11.52 12.27
N ILE A 98 -22.02 11.34 13.44
CA ILE A 98 -21.42 12.47 14.19
C ILE A 98 -20.22 13.08 13.45
N ARG A 99 -19.39 12.25 12.79
CA ARG A 99 -18.22 12.75 12.03
C ARG A 99 -18.65 13.43 10.74
N LEU A 100 -19.66 12.90 10.07
CA LEU A 100 -20.26 13.51 8.89
C LEU A 100 -20.94 14.84 9.22
N ALA A 101 -21.69 14.94 10.33
CA ALA A 101 -22.32 16.19 10.74
C ALA A 101 -21.28 17.31 11.00
N ARG A 102 -20.08 16.96 11.46
CA ARG A 102 -18.98 17.90 11.71
C ARG A 102 -18.29 18.44 10.45
N THR A 103 -18.55 17.89 9.27
CA THR A 103 -18.00 18.44 8.03
C THR A 103 -18.84 19.57 7.44
N THR A 104 -19.98 19.90 8.06
CA THR A 104 -20.81 21.03 7.62
C THR A 104 -20.12 22.37 7.93
N PRO A 105 -20.19 23.36 7.00
CA PRO A 105 -19.41 24.60 7.12
C PRO A 105 -19.89 25.51 8.26
N VAL A 106 -21.16 25.39 8.65
CA VAL A 106 -21.74 26.10 9.79
C VAL A 106 -22.20 25.06 10.79
N PHE A 107 -21.58 25.05 11.97
CA PHE A 107 -21.99 24.17 13.05
C PHE A 107 -23.40 24.56 13.51
N LYS A 108 -24.38 23.70 13.20
CA LYS A 108 -25.73 23.77 13.75
C LYS A 108 -25.86 22.66 14.77
N ALA A 109 -26.27 22.99 15.99
CA ALA A 109 -26.58 22.00 17.02
C ALA A 109 -27.71 21.09 16.47
N PRO A 110 -27.44 19.80 16.22
CA PRO A 110 -28.47 18.91 15.71
C PRO A 110 -29.47 18.62 16.83
N LEU A 111 -30.77 18.75 16.54
CA LEU A 111 -31.84 18.50 17.52
C LEU A 111 -31.82 17.04 18.01
N GLN A 112 -31.61 16.08 17.11
CA GLN A 112 -31.15 14.70 17.35
C GLN A 112 -30.63 14.11 16.03
N ILE A 113 -29.48 13.42 16.03
CA ILE A 113 -29.01 12.67 14.86
C ILE A 113 -29.46 11.21 15.04
N SER A 114 -30.52 10.81 14.34
CA SER A 114 -30.97 9.42 14.26
C SER A 114 -30.50 8.80 12.95
N ASP A 115 -30.29 7.48 12.97
CA ASP A 115 -30.12 6.71 11.75
C ASP A 115 -31.48 6.59 11.05
N GLN A 116 -31.55 7.02 9.79
CA GLN A 116 -32.75 6.92 8.95
C GLN A 116 -32.64 5.80 7.91
N THR A 117 -31.56 5.02 7.96
CA THR A 117 -31.19 4.05 6.91
C THR A 117 -30.90 2.67 7.49
N ASP A 118 -31.25 1.60 6.78
CA ASP A 118 -30.95 0.23 7.21
C ASP A 118 -29.45 -0.14 7.13
N ILE A 119 -28.61 0.80 6.68
CA ILE A 119 -27.19 0.62 6.41
C ILE A 119 -26.40 0.34 7.69
N TRP A 120 -26.82 0.84 8.85
CA TRP A 120 -26.07 0.66 10.11
C TRP A 120 -26.63 -0.44 11.00
N LYS A 121 -27.61 -1.20 10.50
CA LYS A 121 -28.10 -2.42 11.15
C LYS A 121 -27.04 -3.53 11.05
N ASN A 122 -27.06 -4.43 12.03
CA ASN A 122 -26.04 -5.44 12.30
C ASN A 122 -25.37 -6.03 11.05
N GLU A 123 -26.13 -6.48 10.06
CA GLU A 123 -25.56 -7.17 8.89
C GLU A 123 -25.08 -6.24 7.77
N ASN A 124 -25.61 -5.02 7.71
CA ASN A 124 -25.31 -4.03 6.68
C ASN A 124 -24.24 -3.02 7.13
N ALA A 125 -24.00 -2.94 8.44
CA ALA A 125 -23.09 -1.98 9.06
C ALA A 125 -21.67 -2.09 8.48
N PRO A 126 -21.01 -0.95 8.18
CA PRO A 126 -19.64 -0.93 7.67
C PRO A 126 -18.69 -1.73 8.57
N LYS A 127 -17.92 -2.63 7.95
CA LYS A 127 -17.00 -3.54 8.63
C LYS A 127 -15.56 -3.03 8.55
N LEU A 128 -14.89 -2.99 9.69
CA LEU A 128 -13.47 -2.75 9.86
C LEU A 128 -12.70 -4.07 9.73
N SER A 129 -11.47 -3.99 9.21
CA SER A 129 -10.58 -5.15 9.12
C SER A 129 -9.95 -5.49 10.46
N SER A 130 -9.73 -4.48 11.32
CA SER A 130 -9.19 -4.65 12.67
C SER A 130 -10.26 -4.40 13.75
N PRO A 131 -10.33 -5.25 14.80
CA PRO A 131 -11.26 -5.03 15.89
C PRO A 131 -10.90 -3.78 16.69
N ARG A 132 -11.92 -3.10 17.23
CA ARG A 132 -11.77 -1.95 18.14
C ARG A 132 -12.62 -2.13 19.38
N ASN A 133 -12.28 -1.41 20.45
CA ASN A 133 -13.03 -1.43 21.69
C ASN A 133 -14.19 -0.43 21.64
N CYS A 134 -15.40 -0.91 21.94
CA CYS A 134 -16.58 -0.06 22.10
C CYS A 134 -16.38 0.87 23.29
N TYR A 135 -16.63 2.15 23.13
CA TYR A 135 -16.50 3.12 24.23
C TYR A 135 -17.44 2.82 25.41
N VAL A 136 -18.62 2.23 25.14
CA VAL A 136 -19.64 1.96 26.15
C VAL A 136 -19.43 0.60 26.83
N CYS A 137 -19.51 -0.50 26.07
CA CYS A 137 -19.43 -1.85 26.67
C CYS A 137 -18.02 -2.41 26.76
N LYS A 138 -17.00 -1.70 26.24
CA LYS A 138 -15.60 -2.13 26.20
C LYS A 138 -15.34 -3.44 25.43
N LYS A 139 -16.35 -4.03 24.79
CA LYS A 139 -16.20 -5.22 23.94
C LYS A 139 -15.56 -4.87 22.61
N GLU A 140 -14.80 -5.82 22.06
CA GLU A 140 -14.29 -5.72 20.70
C GLU A 140 -15.41 -5.77 19.66
N TYR A 141 -15.31 -4.95 18.63
CA TYR A 141 -16.22 -4.91 17.50
C TYR A 141 -15.48 -4.64 16.20
N THR A 142 -16.00 -5.20 15.11
CA THR A 142 -15.54 -4.89 13.75
C THR A 142 -16.61 -4.17 12.95
N ARG A 143 -17.87 -4.17 13.37
CA ARG A 143 -18.96 -3.47 12.68
C ARG A 143 -19.28 -2.15 13.37
N LEU A 144 -19.24 -1.06 12.60
CA LEU A 144 -19.47 0.30 13.09
C LEU A 144 -20.96 0.54 13.34
N HIS A 145 -21.28 1.07 14.51
CA HIS A 145 -22.57 1.71 14.72
C HIS A 145 -22.64 3.06 13.99
N PHE A 146 -23.86 3.56 13.73
CA PHE A 146 -24.12 4.88 13.16
C PHE A 146 -23.45 6.01 13.99
N PHE A 147 -23.49 5.88 15.31
CA PHE A 147 -22.73 6.75 16.22
C PHE A 147 -21.24 6.35 16.26
N THR A 148 -20.39 7.37 16.30
CA THR A 148 -18.94 7.22 16.29
C THR A 148 -18.41 6.44 17.50
N ILE A 149 -17.52 5.47 17.28
CA ILE A 149 -16.78 4.66 18.31
C ILE A 149 -17.71 3.72 19.13
N LEU A 150 -18.82 3.29 18.54
CA LEU A 150 -19.78 2.36 19.17
C LEU A 150 -19.92 1.07 18.34
N CYS A 151 -20.25 -0.03 19.02
CA CYS A 151 -20.58 -1.30 18.39
C CYS A 151 -22.08 -1.41 18.12
N VAL A 152 -22.46 -2.11 17.05
CA VAL A 152 -23.88 -2.31 16.68
C VAL A 152 -24.67 -3.14 17.71
N ARG A 153 -23.99 -3.95 18.54
CA ARG A 153 -24.61 -4.81 19.56
C ARG A 153 -25.22 -4.06 20.76
N ASN A 154 -24.99 -2.75 20.88
CA ASN A 154 -25.40 -1.96 22.04
C ASN A 154 -26.45 -0.88 21.74
N VAL A 155 -27.09 -0.95 20.58
CA VAL A 155 -28.31 -0.17 20.33
C VAL A 155 -29.46 -1.02 20.86
N GLY A 156 -29.61 -1.07 22.18
CA GLY A 156 -30.86 -1.51 22.78
C GLY A 156 -31.98 -0.64 22.23
N SER A 157 -33.01 -1.24 21.64
CA SER A 157 -34.23 -1.67 22.34
C SER A 157 -35.07 -0.48 22.74
#